data_AF-A0A1C2HRZ9-F1
#
_entry.id   AF-A0A1C2HRZ9-F1
#
_cell.length_a   1.000
_cell.length_b   1.000
_cell.length_c   1.000
_cell.angle_alpha   90.00
_cell.angle_beta   90.00
_cell.angle_gamma   90.00
#
_symmetry.space_group_name_H-M   'P 1'
#
loop_
_entity.id
_entity.type
_entity.pdbx_description
1 polymer ?
#
loop_
_entity_poly.entity_id
_entity_poly.type
_entity_poly.pdbx_seq_one_letter_code
_entity_poly.pdbx_strand_id
1 'polypeptide(L)'
;MTHDFKIVDVFCATPFQGNPVAVVMNADGVSDDQMQRIAAWTNLSETTFHLRPTNPQADYRLRIFTPRSEPPFAGHPTLGSARLA
;
A
#
# COMPACT_ATOMS: atom_id res chain seq x y z
N MET A 1 -2.39 17.62 5.59
CA MET A 1 -2.16 16.96 4.28
C MET A 1 -3.22 15.89 4.10
N THR A 2 -3.74 15.77 2.89
CA THR A 2 -4.75 14.78 2.50
C THR A 2 -4.13 13.87 1.43
N HIS A 3 -4.42 12.57 1.51
CA HIS A 3 -3.98 11.58 0.52
C HIS A 3 -5.18 10.84 -0.03
N ASP A 4 -5.12 10.47 -1.31
CA ASP A 4 -6.07 9.51 -1.86
C ASP A 4 -5.79 8.15 -1.25
N PHE A 5 -6.84 7.57 -0.68
CA PHE A 5 -6.79 6.32 0.06
C PHE A 5 -7.80 5.34 -0.53
N LYS A 6 -7.36 4.13 -0.84
CA LYS A 6 -8.23 3.06 -1.34
C LYS A 6 -8.03 1.80 -0.53
N ILE A 7 -9.11 1.07 -0.27
CA ILE A 7 -9.05 -0.32 0.19
C ILE A 7 -9.38 -1.18 -1.01
N VAL A 8 -8.47 -2.07 -1.37
CA VAL A 8 -8.62 -2.99 -2.50
C VAL A 8 -8.72 -4.39 -1.96
N ASP A 9 -9.82 -5.06 -2.26
CA ASP A 9 -9.99 -6.47 -1.92
C ASP A 9 -9.26 -7.35 -2.95
N VAL A 10 -8.28 -8.13 -2.51
CA VAL A 10 -7.41 -8.93 -3.38
C VAL A 10 -7.82 -10.40 -3.34
N PHE A 11 -7.66 -11.11 -4.46
CA PHE A 11 -8.05 -12.51 -4.67
C PHE A 11 -9.55 -12.81 -4.72
N CYS A 12 -10.41 -11.78 -4.72
CA CYS A 12 -11.83 -11.96 -4.96
C CYS A 12 -12.38 -10.86 -5.87
N ALA A 13 -13.33 -11.22 -6.74
CA ALA A 13 -14.09 -10.27 -7.55
C ALA A 13 -15.33 -9.74 -6.81
N THR A 14 -15.78 -10.47 -5.79
CA THR A 14 -16.90 -10.05 -4.93
C THR A 14 -16.35 -9.21 -3.79
N PRO A 15 -16.86 -7.97 -3.58
CA PRO A 15 -16.42 -7.14 -2.47
C PRO A 15 -16.56 -7.84 -1.12
N PHE A 16 -15.59 -7.60 -0.24
CA PHE A 16 -15.56 -8.05 1.16
C PHE A 16 -15.37 -9.56 1.34
N GLN A 17 -14.79 -10.24 0.36
CA GLN A 17 -14.56 -11.68 0.37
C GLN A 17 -13.12 -12.09 0.02
N GLY A 18 -12.24 -11.13 -0.21
CA GLY A 18 -10.81 -11.38 -0.43
C GLY A 18 -9.96 -11.02 0.79
N ASN A 19 -8.70 -10.68 0.52
CA ASN A 19 -7.77 -10.12 1.49
C ASN A 19 -7.57 -8.62 1.20
N PRO A 20 -8.08 -7.71 2.04
CA PRO A 20 -8.02 -6.28 1.78
C PRO A 20 -6.61 -5.72 2.04
N VAL A 21 -6.16 -4.86 1.12
CA VAL A 21 -4.98 -4.02 1.29
C VAL A 21 -5.38 -2.54 1.25
N ALA A 22 -4.88 -1.76 2.20
CA ALA A 22 -4.97 -0.31 2.16
C ALA A 22 -3.86 0.27 1.28
N VAL A 23 -4.20 1.20 0.39
CA VAL A 23 -3.26 1.84 -0.53
C VAL A 23 -3.33 3.35 -0.38
N VAL A 24 -2.20 3.96 -0.02
CA VAL A 24 -2.02 5.42 0.06
C VAL A 24 -1.31 5.92 -1.19
N MET A 25 -1.95 6.80 -1.96
CA MET A 25 -1.39 7.34 -3.20
C MET A 25 -0.56 8.60 -2.94
N ASN A 26 0.38 8.88 -3.85
CA ASN A 26 1.23 10.08 -3.84
C ASN A 26 1.94 10.30 -2.49
N ALA A 27 2.58 9.23 -1.99
CA ALA A 27 3.11 9.16 -0.64
C ALA A 27 4.54 9.71 -0.49
N ASP A 28 5.09 10.40 -1.49
CA ASP A 28 6.47 10.90 -1.50
C ASP A 28 6.84 11.78 -0.30
N GLY A 29 5.87 12.49 0.27
CA GLY A 29 6.04 13.35 1.45
C GLY A 29 5.74 12.67 2.79
N VAL A 30 5.41 11.38 2.79
CA VAL A 30 5.09 10.63 4.01
C VAL A 30 6.39 10.03 4.56
N SER A 31 6.76 10.40 5.78
CA SER A 31 7.93 9.83 6.45
C SER A 31 7.70 8.37 6.87
N ASP A 32 8.78 7.63 7.10
CA ASP A 32 8.75 6.23 7.54
C ASP A 32 7.92 6.03 8.81
N ASP A 33 8.11 6.90 9.81
CA ASP A 33 7.32 6.86 11.05
C ASP A 33 5.83 7.10 10.78
N GLN A 34 5.50 7.99 9.85
CA GLN A 34 4.10 8.20 9.44
C GLN A 34 3.55 6.99 8.69
N MET A 35 4.32 6.39 7.78
CA MET A 35 3.91 5.18 7.06
C MET A 35 3.61 4.04 8.04
N GLN A 36 4.51 3.81 9.01
CA GLN A 36 4.33 2.79 10.04
C GLN A 36 3.12 3.08 10.95
N ARG A 37 2.91 4.35 11.34
CA ARG A 37 1.74 4.77 12.13
C ARG A 37 0.44 4.60 11.36
N ILE A 38 0.42 4.91 10.07
CA ILE A 38 -0.75 4.71 9.21
C ILE A 38 -1.04 3.22 9.08
N ALA A 39 -0.04 2.38 8.83
CA ALA A 39 -0.21 0.93 8.75
C ALA A 39 -0.70 0.31 10.06
N ALA A 40 -0.23 0.82 11.21
CA ALA A 40 -0.76 0.42 12.50
C ALA A 40 -2.21 0.89 12.72
N TRP A 41 -2.56 2.09 12.26
CA TRP A 41 -3.90 2.66 12.39
C TRP A 41 -4.94 1.98 11.49
N THR A 42 -4.59 1.60 10.25
CA THR A 42 -5.49 0.85 9.36
C THR A 42 -5.76 -0.56 9.89
N ASN A 43 -4.80 -1.15 10.60
CA ASN A 43 -4.89 -2.47 11.21
C ASN A 43 -5.31 -3.59 10.23
N LEU A 44 -4.97 -3.43 8.95
CA LEU A 44 -5.02 -4.49 7.95
C LEU A 44 -3.73 -5.30 7.98
N SER A 45 -3.73 -6.45 7.31
CA SER A 45 -2.52 -7.28 7.14
C SER A 45 -1.35 -6.42 6.63
N GLU A 46 -1.61 -5.60 5.61
CA GLU A 46 -0.66 -4.64 5.06
C GLU A 46 -1.33 -3.35 4.59
N THR A 47 -0.54 -2.28 4.61
CA THR A 47 -0.80 -0.99 3.96
C THR A 47 0.35 -0.67 3.03
N THR A 48 0.05 -0.22 1.82
CA THR A 48 1.05 0.14 0.83
C THR A 48 1.06 1.63 0.53
N PHE A 49 2.22 2.12 0.11
CA PHE A 49 2.48 3.51 -0.19
C PHE A 49 3.03 3.61 -1.61
N HIS A 50 2.25 4.25 -2.48
CA HIS A 50 2.60 4.53 -3.86
C HIS A 50 3.48 5.77 -3.93
N LEU A 51 4.69 5.60 -4.47
CA LEU A 51 5.75 6.62 -4.51
C LEU A 51 6.23 6.77 -5.95
N ARG A 52 6.80 7.93 -6.27
CA ARG A 52 7.49 8.08 -7.55
C ARG A 52 8.60 7.02 -7.70
N PRO A 53 8.76 6.44 -8.90
CA PRO A 53 9.78 5.43 -9.16
C PRO A 53 11.18 6.05 -9.05
N THR A 54 12.15 5.27 -8.57
CA THR A 54 13.57 5.64 -8.58
C THR A 54 14.30 5.14 -9.82
N ASN A 55 13.72 4.16 -10.53
CA ASN A 55 14.18 3.68 -11.82
C ASN A 55 13.26 4.25 -12.92
N PRO A 56 13.76 4.96 -13.93
CA PRO A 56 12.93 5.55 -14.99
C PRO A 56 12.20 4.52 -15.86
N GLN A 57 12.54 3.23 -15.78
CA GLN A 57 11.84 2.14 -16.47
C GLN A 57 10.69 1.54 -15.65
N ALA A 58 10.50 1.97 -14.40
CA ALA A 58 9.41 1.49 -13.54
C ALA A 58 8.27 2.50 -13.49
N ASP A 59 7.04 2.01 -13.40
CA ASP A 59 5.85 2.88 -13.32
C ASP A 59 5.73 3.57 -11.95
N TYR A 60 6.04 2.85 -10.86
CA TYR A 60 5.98 3.35 -9.49
C TYR A 60 6.97 2.62 -8.58
N ARG A 61 7.27 3.23 -7.43
CA ARG A 61 7.91 2.56 -6.30
C ARG A 61 6.85 2.24 -5.26
N LEU A 62 6.87 1.02 -4.75
CA LEU A 62 5.95 0.57 -3.72
C LEU A 62 6.70 0.30 -2.42
N ARG A 63 6.22 0.86 -1.31
CA ARG A 63 6.59 0.42 0.04
C ARG A 63 5.42 -0.28 0.68
N ILE A 64 5.70 -1.32 1.45
CA ILE A 64 4.70 -2.22 2.03
C ILE A 64 4.95 -2.30 3.52
N PHE A 65 3.96 -1.96 4.32
CA PHE A 65 4.04 -2.00 5.77
C PHE A 65 2.98 -2.93 6.33
N THR A 66 3.39 -3.81 7.24
CA THR A 66 2.47 -4.42 8.21
C THR A 66 2.21 -3.42 9.35
N PRO A 67 1.27 -3.69 10.28
CA PRO A 67 1.10 -2.87 11.47
C PRO A 67 2.36 -2.74 12.36
N ARG A 68 3.39 -3.57 12.16
CA ARG A 68 4.56 -3.65 13.04
C ARG A 68 5.90 -3.36 12.36
N SER A 69 6.02 -3.54 11.05
CA SER A 69 7.28 -3.41 10.33
C SER A 69 7.08 -3.28 8.83
N GLU A 70 8.14 -2.86 8.14
CA GLU A 70 8.23 -2.87 6.68
C GLU A 70 8.86 -4.18 6.17
N PRO A 71 8.08 -5.14 5.64
CA PRO A 71 8.64 -6.25 4.89
C PRO A 71 9.26 -5.78 3.57
N PRO A 72 10.32 -6.45 3.07
CA PRO A 72 10.93 -6.11 1.79
C PRO A 72 10.02 -6.41 0.60
N PHE A 73 9.04 -7.32 0.77
CA PHE A 73 8.10 -7.74 -0.27
C PHE A 73 6.88 -8.46 0.32
N ALA A 74 5.72 -8.35 -0.34
CA ALA A 74 4.55 -9.17 -0.10
C ALA A 74 3.68 -9.27 -1.36
N GLY A 75 3.15 -10.46 -1.67
CA GLY A 75 2.46 -10.73 -2.94
C GLY A 75 1.11 -10.02 -3.10
N HIS A 76 0.16 -10.27 -2.19
CA HIS A 76 -1.19 -9.67 -2.30
C HIS A 76 -1.18 -8.14 -2.27
N PRO A 77 -0.33 -7.46 -1.45
CA PRO A 77 -0.26 -6.02 -1.45
C PRO A 77 0.27 -5.46 -2.78
N THR A 78 1.22 -6.15 -3.42
CA THR A 78 1.67 -5.81 -4.78
C THR A 78 0.53 -5.90 -5.80
N LEU A 79 -0.25 -6.99 -5.78
CA LEU A 79 -1.38 -7.16 -6.71
C LEU A 79 -2.47 -6.09 -6.52
N GLY A 80 -2.86 -5.81 -5.27
CA GLY A 80 -3.85 -4.79 -4.97
C GLY A 80 -3.39 -3.38 -5.35
N SER A 81 -2.10 -3.09 -5.15
CA SER A 81 -1.50 -1.81 -5.51
C SER A 81 -1.36 -1.63 -7.02
N ALA A 82 -1.02 -2.69 -7.77
CA ALA A 82 -0.89 -2.66 -9.23
C ALA A 82 -2.22 -2.40 -9.94
N ARG A 83 -3.36 -2.79 -9.34
CA ARG A 83 -4.69 -2.49 -9.89
C ARG A 83 -5.03 -1.00 -9.91
N LEU A 84 -4.25 -0.18 -9.21
CA LEU A 84 -4.43 1.26 -9.10
C LEU A 84 -3.34 2.06 -9.83
N ALA A 85 -2.35 1.37 -10.40
CA ALA A 85 -1.26 1.96 -11.16
C ALA A 85 -1.68 2.27 -12.60
#